data_AF-A0A3A0E8Y6-F1
#
_entry.id   AF-A0A3A0E8Y6-F1
#
_cell.length_a   1.000
_cell.length_b   1.000
_cell.length_c   1.000
_cell.angle_alpha   90.00
_cell.angle_beta   90.00
_cell.angle_gamma   90.00
#
_symmetry.space_group_name_H-M   'P 1'
#
loop_
_entity.id
_entity.type
_entity.pdbx_description
1 polymer ?
#
loop_
_entity_poly.entity_id
_entity_poly.type
_entity_poly.pdbx_seq_one_letter_code
_entity_poly.pdbx_strand_id
1 'polypeptide(L)' 'MSASIHARLDEETATLRDELRRRLGLSDTDVVREGIRALAPRLKRKPVRKFIGEGKHQSGVSDLASNKKHMEGFGES' A
#
# COMPACT_ATOMS: atom_id res chain seq x y z
N MET A 1 8.65 9.98 -16.00
CA MET A 1 10.06 9.69 -15.65
C MET A 1 10.26 8.18 -15.68
N SER A 2 11.29 7.69 -16.37
CA SER A 2 11.69 6.28 -16.35
C SER A 2 12.86 6.11 -15.39
N ALA A 3 12.71 5.24 -14.39
CA ALA A 3 13.80 4.79 -13.53
C ALA A 3 14.28 3.42 -14.02
N SER A 4 15.59 3.20 -14.07
CA SER A 4 16.20 1.90 -14.35
C SER A 4 16.61 1.22 -13.04
N ILE A 5 16.49 -0.11 -13.01
CA ILE A 5 16.98 -0.94 -11.90
C ILE A 5 17.93 -1.99 -12.45
N HIS A 6 19.05 -2.21 -11.78
CA HIS A 6 19.97 -3.32 -12.06
C HIS A 6 19.90 -4.30 -10.89
N ALA A 7 19.56 -5.56 -11.17
CA ALA A 7 19.44 -6.60 -10.16
C ALA A 7 20.22 -7.85 -10.59
N ARG A 8 20.81 -8.54 -9.61
CA ARG A 8 21.38 -9.88 -9.82
C ARG A 8 20.33 -10.91 -9.45
N LEU A 9 20.16 -11.90 -10.30
CA LEU A 9 19.30 -13.05 -10.04
C LEU A 9 20.19 -14.24 -9.70
N ASP A 10 19.81 -15.01 -8.68
CA ASP A 10 20.31 -16.38 -8.52
C ASP A 10 19.77 -17.29 -9.64
N GLU A 11 20.33 -18.49 -9.73
CA GLU A 11 20.01 -19.45 -10.79
C GLU A 11 18.53 -19.90 -10.76
N GLU A 12 17.97 -20.06 -9.57
CA GLU A 12 16.56 -20.43 -9.38
C GLU A 12 15.64 -19.34 -9.91
N THR A 13 15.89 -18.09 -9.51
CA THR A 13 15.11 -16.92 -9.93
C THR A 13 15.26 -16.64 -11.43
N ALA A 14 16.45 -16.85 -12.00
CA ALA A 14 16.69 -16.75 -13.43
C ALA A 14 15.88 -17.80 -14.21
N THR A 15 15.81 -19.03 -13.70
CA THR A 15 15.02 -20.12 -14.31
C THR A 15 13.53 -19.81 -14.29
N LEU A 16 13.01 -19.32 -13.16
CA LEU A 16 11.61 -18.91 -13.03
C LEU A 16 11.27 -17.76 -13.99
N ARG A 17 12.15 -16.76 -14.12
CA ARG A 17 11.98 -15.69 -15.11
C ARG A 17 11.86 -16.25 -16.53
N ASP A 18 12.72 -17.19 -16.91
CA ASP A 18 12.71 -17.76 -18.26
C ASP A 18 11.44 -18.58 -18.53
N GLU A 19 10.94 -19.30 -17.53
CA GLU A 19 9.67 -20.01 -17.62
C GLU A 19 8.49 -19.04 -17.80
N LEU A 20 8.45 -17.95 -17.02
CA LEU A 20 7.42 -16.91 -17.14
C LEU A 20 7.40 -16.29 -18.53
N ARG A 21 8.57 -15.96 -19.09
CA ARG A 21 8.68 -15.44 -20.46
C ARG A 21 8.15 -16.43 -21.49
N ARG A 22 8.54 -17.70 -21.38
CA ARG A 22 8.14 -18.74 -22.34
C ARG A 22 6.65 -19.05 -22.29
N ARG A 23 6.07 -19.17 -21.10
CA ARG A 23 4.68 -19.57 -20.93
C ARG A 23 3.68 -18.43 -21.13
N LEU A 24 4.07 -17.21 -20.77
CA LEU A 24 3.18 -16.03 -20.79
C LEU A 24 3.49 -15.08 -21.95
N GLY A 25 4.55 -15.33 -22.72
CA GLY A 25 4.96 -14.46 -23.83
C GLY A 25 5.46 -13.08 -23.40
N LEU A 26 5.86 -12.93 -22.13
CA LEU A 26 6.26 -11.65 -21.54
C LEU A 26 7.73 -11.30 -21.84
N SER A 27 8.02 -10.00 -21.94
CA SER A 27 9.40 -9.50 -21.92
C SER A 27 9.96 -9.46 -20.50
N ASP A 28 11.29 -9.37 -20.34
CA ASP A 28 11.91 -9.21 -19.00
C ASP A 28 11.34 -8.00 -18.24
N THR A 29 11.07 -6.91 -18.97
CA THR A 29 10.48 -5.70 -18.40
C THR A 29 9.06 -5.95 -17.90
N ASP A 30 8.26 -6.70 -18.65
CA ASP A 30 6.88 -7.00 -18.26
C ASP A 30 6.82 -7.98 -17.11
N VAL A 31 7.70 -9.00 -17.08
CA VAL A 31 7.85 -9.91 -15.94
C VAL A 31 8.14 -9.13 -14.66
N VAL A 32 9.09 -8.20 -14.69
CA VAL A 32 9.42 -7.36 -13.52
C VAL A 32 8.24 -6.46 -13.12
N ARG A 33 7.59 -5.81 -14.08
CA ARG A 33 6.44 -4.92 -13.81
C ARG A 33 5.26 -5.68 -13.20
N GLU A 34 4.91 -6.83 -13.77
CA GLU A 34 3.84 -7.67 -13.26
C GLU A 34 4.19 -8.26 -11.89
N GLY A 35 5.43 -8.71 -11.70
CA GLY A 35 5.91 -9.16 -10.39
C GLY A 35 5.76 -8.10 -9.31
N ILE A 36 6.17 -6.86 -9.59
CA ILE A 36 6.00 -5.74 -8.65
C ILE A 36 4.51 -5.47 -8.38
N ARG A 37 3.66 -5.46 -9.41
CA ARG A 37 2.21 -5.26 -9.26
C ARG A 37 1.56 -6.36 -8.43
N ALA A 38 1.99 -7.62 -8.60
CA ALA A 38 1.51 -8.75 -7.82
C ALA A 38 1.86 -8.64 -6.33
N LEU A 39 2.92 -7.90 -5.97
CA LEU A 39 3.29 -7.60 -4.59
C LEU A 39 2.54 -6.41 -4.00
N ALA A 40 1.95 -5.53 -4.82
CA ALA A 40 1.25 -4.33 -4.37
C ALA A 40 0.14 -4.57 -3.32
N PRO A 41 -0.64 -5.67 -3.34
CA PRO A 41 -1.62 -5.96 -2.29
C PRO A 41 -1.02 -6.06 -0.88
N ARG A 42 0.27 -6.41 -0.76
CA ARG A 42 0.98 -6.47 0.52
C ARG A 42 1.25 -5.08 1.10
N LEU A 43 1.15 -4.02 0.28
CA LEU A 43 1.34 -2.63 0.71
C LEU A 43 0.11 -2.04 1.41
N LYS A 44 -1.01 -2.77 1.53
CA LYS A 44 -2.18 -2.28 2.29
C LYS A 44 -1.77 -2.05 3.75
N ARG A 45 -1.48 -0.78 4.08
CA ARG A 45 -1.58 -0.27 5.45
C ARG A 45 -2.97 -0.63 5.97
N LYS A 46 -3.05 -1.14 7.20
CA LYS A 46 -4.32 -1.30 7.92
C LYS A 46 -5.16 -0.06 7.63
N PRO A 47 -6.40 -0.18 7.12
CA PRO A 47 -7.24 0.98 6.96
C PRO A 47 -7.29 1.67 8.33
N VAL A 48 -6.81 2.92 8.41
CA VAL A 48 -7.14 3.79 9.53
C VAL A 48 -8.67 3.75 9.55
N ARG A 49 -9.26 3.25 10.64
CA ARG A 49 -10.72 3.20 10.78
C ARG A 49 -11.23 4.63 10.55
N LYS A 50 -11.70 4.91 9.34
CA LYS A 50 -12.35 6.17 9.03
C LYS A 50 -13.73 6.04 9.63
N PHE A 51 -13.96 6.67 10.77
CA PHE A 51 -15.30 6.75 11.34
C PHE A 51 -16.18 7.48 10.32
N ILE A 52 -17.10 6.75 9.69
CA ILE A 52 -18.14 7.35 8.86
C ILE A 52 -19.19 7.87 9.85
N GLY A 53 -19.19 9.17 10.11
CA GLY A 53 -20.05 9.79 11.12
C GLY A 53 -19.51 11.05 11.79
N GLU A 54 -18.40 11.64 11.32
CA GLU A 54 -18.01 12.98 11.76
C GLU A 54 -19.03 14.00 11.22
N GLY A 55 -20.06 14.30 12.01
CA GLY A 55 -20.95 15.42 11.74
C GLY A 55 -20.11 16.69 11.59
N LYS A 56 -20.41 17.52 10.58
CA LYS A 56 -19.71 18.80 10.35
C LYS A 56 -19.79 19.66 11.61
N HIS A 57 -18.73 19.65 12.42
CA HIS A 57 -18.60 20.55 13.56
C HIS A 57 -17.73 21.73 13.14
N GLN A 58 -18.31 22.93 13.16
CA GLN A 58 -17.66 24.15 12.68
C GLN A 58 -16.85 24.79 13.82
N SER A 59 -15.85 24.08 14.35
CA SER A 59 -14.93 24.61 15.38
C SER A 59 -13.51 24.90 14.87
N GLY A 60 -13.20 24.53 13.62
CA GLY A 60 -11.84 24.65 13.07
C GLY A 60 -10.85 23.58 13.57
N VAL A 61 -11.28 22.67 14.45
CA VAL A 61 -10.47 21.55 14.95
C VAL A 61 -10.78 20.29 14.13
N SER A 62 -9.76 19.73 13.47
CA SER A 62 -9.91 18.66 12.47
C SER A 62 -10.07 17.25 13.03
N ASP A 63 -9.75 17.01 14.31
CA ASP A 63 -9.88 15.70 14.95
C ASP A 63 -10.34 15.85 16.40
N LEU A 64 -11.66 15.87 16.59
CA LEU A 64 -12.30 15.92 17.90
C LEU A 64 -12.64 14.53 18.45
N ALA A 65 -12.67 13.52 17.59
CA ALA A 65 -13.18 12.18 17.92
C ALA A 65 -12.07 11.15 18.20
N SER A 66 -10.86 11.39 17.71
CA SER A 66 -9.73 10.45 17.85
C SER A 66 -8.57 11.03 18.66
N ASN A 67 -8.56 12.35 18.91
CA ASN A 67 -7.58 13.00 19.75
C ASN A 67 -7.98 12.93 21.24
N LYS A 68 -7.33 12.03 21.99
CA LYS A 68 -7.57 11.82 23.42
C LYS A 68 -7.52 13.10 24.26
N LYS A 69 -6.71 14.09 23.89
CA LYS A 69 -6.64 15.38 24.60
C LYS A 69 -7.93 16.19 24.53
N HIS A 70 -8.73 16.00 23.48
CA HIS A 70 -10.01 16.69 23.30
C HIS A 70 -11.19 15.92 23.89
N MET A 71 -10.97 14.69 24.37
CA MET A 71 -11.98 13.85 25.01
C MET A 71 -11.84 13.83 26.54
N GLU A 72 -10.85 14.51 27.12
CA GLU A 72 -10.70 14.63 28.58
C GLU A 72 -11.90 15.40 29.17
N GLY A 73 -12.59 14.79 30.15
CA GLY A 73 -13.77 15.34 30.82
C GLY A 73 -15.11 15.10 30.10
N PHE A 74 -15.13 14.42 28.95
CA PHE A 74 -16.39 14.11 28.26
C PHE A 74 -17.09 12.93 28.95
N GLY A 75 -18.25 13.19 29.57
CA GLY A 75 -19.04 12.16 30.26
C GLY A 75 -18.75 11.97 31.75
N GLU A 76 -17.96 12.86 32.36
CA GLU A 76 -17.91 12.97 33.81
C GLU A 76 -19.13 13.78 34.30
N SER A 77 -19.90 13.18 35.19
CA SER A 77 -21.08 13.75 35.87
C SER A 77 -20.81 13.97 37.34
#